data_AF-A0A6P7XI49-F1
#
_entry.id   AF-A0A6P7XI49-F1
#
_cell.length_a   1.000
_cell.length_b   1.000
_cell.length_c   1.000
_cell.angle_alpha   90.00
_cell.angle_beta   90.00
_cell.angle_gamma   90.00
#
_symmetry.space_group_name_H-M   'P 1'
#
loop_
_entity.id
_entity.type
_entity.pdbx_description
1 polymer ?
#
loop_
_entity_poly.entity_id
_entity_poly.type
_entity_poly.pdbx_seq_one_letter_code
_entity_poly.pdbx_strand_id
1 'polypeptide(L)'
;MASAEDLKFQEFEEASELLASNPEATTRSISDGQSHVHVNMSFNREEEEGSGEETDQTELLGKKQQQPGFWTFEYYQTLFDIDTKQVLNRIMGSLLPLPGKNFVRHHLRNTPDLYGPFWICATLVFTVAFSSNLHRLFQRSNSTFHYHPEFNKVTIAAIAIFGYAWLVPLGLWGFLQWRKGSSMAVSSYTLLETICVYGYSLFVYIPTAFLAVAPYEWLGWILLSFAMIVSGSVLLLTFWPSVRGDTRLAALLTVTCIITLHALLTLGCKLYFFSSWRSTASDVHHTTAAVPQTVMMAHTTLVTHAVMTKHT
;
A
#
# COMPACT_ATOMS: atom_id res chain seq x y z
N MET A 1 -31.12 -0.43 -39.68
CA MET A 1 -31.93 0.33 -38.72
C MET A 1 -33.21 -0.45 -38.51
N ALA A 2 -33.29 -1.25 -37.44
CA ALA A 2 -34.49 -2.02 -37.10
C ALA A 2 -35.40 -1.14 -36.23
N SER A 3 -36.67 -1.07 -36.63
CA SER A 3 -37.71 -0.21 -36.06
C SER A 3 -38.20 -0.73 -34.71
N ALA A 4 -38.48 0.17 -33.77
CA ALA A 4 -38.87 -0.10 -32.38
C ALA A 4 -40.37 -0.46 -32.19
N GLU A 5 -40.99 -1.13 -33.17
CA GLU A 5 -42.44 -1.40 -33.19
C GLU A 5 -42.79 -2.89 -33.01
N ASP A 6 -41.80 -3.78 -32.82
CA ASP A 6 -42.00 -5.24 -32.78
C ASP A 6 -42.08 -5.84 -31.35
N LEU A 7 -42.30 -5.00 -30.33
CA LEU A 7 -42.30 -5.39 -28.91
C LEU A 7 -43.58 -4.95 -28.17
N LYS A 8 -44.72 -4.96 -28.86
CA LYS A 8 -45.99 -4.61 -28.24
C LYS A 8 -47.11 -5.54 -28.69
N PHE A 9 -47.76 -6.16 -27.70
CA PHE A 9 -49.01 -6.92 -27.78
C PHE A 9 -48.96 -8.41 -28.13
N GLN A 10 -47.97 -9.15 -27.64
CA GLN A 10 -48.02 -10.63 -27.66
C GLN A 10 -48.17 -11.26 -26.26
N GLU A 11 -47.54 -10.68 -25.22
CA GLU A 11 -47.66 -11.17 -23.83
C GLU A 11 -49.09 -11.07 -23.25
N PHE A 12 -49.88 -10.09 -23.68
CA PHE A 12 -51.23 -9.89 -23.13
C PHE A 12 -52.27 -10.85 -23.71
N GLU A 13 -52.09 -11.29 -24.95
CA GLU A 13 -52.99 -12.27 -25.59
C GLU A 13 -52.75 -13.66 -24.97
N GLU A 14 -51.48 -14.04 -24.77
CA GLU A 14 -51.08 -15.30 -24.13
C GLU A 14 -51.57 -15.39 -22.68
N ALA A 15 -51.48 -14.29 -21.92
CA ALA A 15 -52.01 -14.24 -20.56
C ALA A 15 -53.55 -14.38 -20.51
N SER A 16 -54.26 -13.88 -21.53
CA SER A 16 -55.72 -14.03 -21.63
C SER A 16 -56.13 -15.46 -22.02
N GLU A 17 -55.38 -16.09 -22.92
CA GLU A 17 -55.59 -17.46 -23.36
C GLU A 17 -55.29 -18.48 -22.24
N LEU A 18 -54.27 -18.21 -21.42
CA LEU A 18 -53.94 -19.01 -20.23
C LEU A 18 -55.00 -18.87 -19.12
N LEU A 19 -55.60 -17.70 -18.94
CA LEU A 19 -56.70 -17.48 -17.99
C LEU A 19 -58.03 -18.11 -18.45
N ALA A 20 -58.27 -18.19 -19.76
CA ALA A 20 -59.42 -18.92 -20.32
C ALA A 20 -59.30 -20.45 -20.17
N SER A 21 -58.06 -20.97 -20.10
CA SER A 21 -57.78 -22.40 -20.00
C SER A 21 -57.96 -23.00 -18.60
N ASN A 22 -57.99 -22.19 -17.54
CA ASN A 22 -58.11 -22.67 -16.15
C ASN A 22 -58.94 -21.73 -15.24
N PRO A 23 -60.28 -21.85 -15.24
CA PRO A 23 -61.17 -20.94 -14.52
C PRO A 23 -61.17 -21.09 -12.98
N GLU A 24 -60.39 -22.01 -12.39
CA GLU A 24 -60.30 -22.22 -10.94
C GLU A 24 -58.98 -21.72 -10.30
N ALA A 25 -58.18 -20.92 -11.03
CA ALA A 25 -56.98 -20.30 -10.48
C ALA A 25 -57.32 -19.31 -9.34
N THR A 26 -57.13 -19.76 -8.10
CA THR A 26 -57.41 -19.01 -6.87
C THR A 26 -56.40 -17.87 -6.68
N THR A 27 -56.87 -16.62 -6.78
CA THR A 27 -56.11 -15.42 -6.42
C THR A 27 -56.14 -15.22 -4.90
N ARG A 28 -55.00 -15.34 -4.22
CA ARG A 28 -54.88 -15.04 -2.78
C ARG A 28 -54.87 -13.54 -2.54
N SER A 29 -55.95 -13.03 -1.94
CA SER A 29 -56.09 -11.67 -1.42
C SER A 29 -55.17 -11.44 -0.21
N ILE A 30 -54.47 -10.31 -0.19
CA ILE A 30 -53.75 -9.77 0.97
C ILE A 30 -54.76 -9.01 1.84
N SER A 31 -54.93 -9.45 3.09
CA SER A 31 -55.66 -8.71 4.14
C SER A 31 -54.70 -8.33 5.25
N ASP A 32 -54.77 -7.05 5.63
CA ASP A 32 -54.01 -6.40 6.68
C ASP A 32 -54.48 -6.87 8.08
N GLY A 33 -53.55 -7.08 9.01
CA GLY A 33 -53.84 -7.71 10.30
C GLY A 33 -52.66 -7.68 11.27
N GLN A 34 -52.54 -6.58 11.99
CA GLN A 34 -51.56 -6.31 13.05
C GLN A 34 -51.76 -7.27 14.24
N SER A 35 -50.78 -8.11 14.57
CA SER A 35 -50.66 -8.71 15.91
C SER A 35 -49.22 -9.13 16.23
N HIS A 36 -48.76 -8.69 17.40
CA HIS A 36 -47.47 -9.00 18.01
C HIS A 36 -47.40 -10.47 18.42
N VAL A 37 -46.40 -11.24 17.96
CA VAL A 37 -46.02 -12.51 18.60
C VAL A 37 -44.51 -12.69 18.63
N HIS A 38 -44.05 -13.01 19.84
CA HIS A 38 -42.69 -13.29 20.29
C HIS A 38 -42.18 -14.62 19.70
N VAL A 39 -41.06 -14.63 18.98
CA VAL A 39 -40.44 -15.88 18.50
C VAL A 39 -39.37 -16.32 19.49
N ASN A 40 -39.69 -17.36 20.27
CA ASN A 40 -38.72 -18.15 21.04
C ASN A 40 -38.60 -19.55 20.40
N MET A 41 -37.35 -20.00 20.30
CA MET A 41 -36.89 -21.19 19.59
C MET A 41 -37.27 -22.49 20.32
N SER A 42 -37.70 -23.52 19.59
CA SER A 42 -37.51 -24.92 20.00
C SER A 42 -37.43 -25.85 18.78
N PHE A 43 -36.79 -26.99 19.00
CA PHE A 43 -36.03 -27.83 18.07
C PHE A 43 -36.68 -29.22 17.93
N ASN A 44 -36.35 -29.92 16.83
CA ASN A 44 -36.61 -31.33 16.49
C ASN A 44 -38.04 -31.72 16.05
N ARG A 45 -38.27 -32.73 15.22
CA ARG A 45 -37.52 -33.51 14.20
C ARG A 45 -38.54 -34.56 13.74
N GLU A 46 -38.88 -34.62 12.46
CA GLU A 46 -39.51 -35.80 11.84
C GLU A 46 -38.98 -35.96 10.40
N GLU A 47 -38.50 -37.17 10.11
CA GLU A 47 -38.19 -37.74 8.79
C GLU A 47 -39.55 -38.18 8.18
N GLU A 48 -39.84 -38.27 6.87
CA GLU A 48 -39.21 -39.07 5.81
C GLU A 48 -39.95 -38.82 4.46
N GLU A 49 -39.23 -39.05 3.36
CA GLU A 49 -39.62 -39.48 1.99
C GLU A 49 -40.51 -38.62 1.04
N GLY A 50 -39.97 -38.35 -0.15
CA GLY A 50 -40.72 -37.93 -1.34
C GLY A 50 -39.85 -37.48 -2.53
N SER A 51 -39.51 -38.43 -3.40
CA SER A 51 -39.21 -38.31 -4.86
C SER A 51 -38.21 -37.26 -5.38
N GLY A 52 -37.06 -37.79 -5.84
CA GLY A 52 -36.50 -37.64 -7.19
C GLY A 52 -36.54 -36.30 -7.94
N GLU A 53 -35.36 -35.91 -8.42
CA GLU A 53 -35.08 -34.92 -9.48
C GLU A 53 -34.94 -33.45 -9.07
N GLU A 54 -33.95 -33.11 -8.24
CA GLU A 54 -33.50 -31.71 -8.12
C GLU A 54 -32.04 -31.54 -7.64
N THR A 55 -31.14 -32.47 -8.00
CA THR A 55 -29.74 -32.46 -7.53
C THR A 55 -28.76 -31.61 -8.35
N ASP A 56 -29.15 -31.09 -9.52
CA ASP A 56 -28.17 -30.43 -10.41
C ASP A 56 -28.17 -28.90 -10.31
N GLN A 57 -29.18 -28.28 -9.69
CA GLN A 57 -29.26 -26.82 -9.54
C GLN A 57 -28.88 -26.31 -8.14
N THR A 58 -28.90 -27.19 -7.14
CA THR A 58 -28.58 -26.83 -5.74
C THR A 58 -27.08 -26.88 -5.44
N GLU A 59 -26.26 -27.55 -6.26
CA GLU A 59 -24.79 -27.58 -6.09
C GLU A 59 -24.09 -26.31 -6.61
N LEU A 60 -24.71 -25.56 -7.53
CA LEU A 60 -24.14 -24.33 -8.12
C LEU A 60 -24.33 -23.06 -7.26
N LEU A 61 -25.28 -23.08 -6.31
CA LEU A 61 -25.53 -21.95 -5.41
C LEU A 61 -25.11 -22.24 -3.95
N GLY A 62 -24.61 -23.45 -3.68
CA GLY A 62 -24.21 -23.94 -2.37
C GLY A 62 -22.71 -23.96 -2.10
N LYS A 63 -21.85 -23.50 -3.03
CA LYS A 63 -20.43 -23.30 -2.72
C LYS A 63 -20.25 -22.03 -1.91
N LYS A 64 -20.73 -22.06 -0.66
CA LYS A 64 -20.20 -21.24 0.43
C LYS A 64 -18.74 -21.63 0.50
N GLN A 65 -17.89 -20.97 -0.29
CA GLN A 65 -16.46 -21.25 -0.34
C GLN A 65 -15.99 -21.25 1.11
N GLN A 66 -15.69 -22.44 1.63
CA GLN A 66 -15.01 -22.53 2.90
C GLN A 66 -13.76 -21.68 2.73
N GLN A 67 -13.58 -20.70 3.61
CA GLN A 67 -12.42 -19.84 3.56
C GLN A 67 -11.19 -20.74 3.45
N PRO A 68 -10.41 -20.66 2.36
CA PRO A 68 -9.30 -21.55 2.11
C PRO A 68 -8.36 -21.52 3.31
N GLY A 69 -7.85 -22.69 3.71
CA GLY A 69 -6.94 -22.78 4.86
C GLY A 69 -5.73 -21.88 4.65
N PHE A 70 -5.19 -21.28 5.71
CA PHE A 70 -4.09 -20.31 5.64
C PHE A 70 -2.85 -20.79 4.82
N TRP A 71 -2.62 -22.10 4.75
CA TRP A 71 -1.49 -22.73 4.03
C TRP A 71 -1.79 -23.11 2.59
N THR A 72 -2.97 -22.78 2.08
CA THR A 72 -3.39 -23.13 0.72
C THR A 72 -3.06 -21.99 -0.25
N PHE A 73 -2.76 -22.34 -1.51
CA PHE A 73 -2.47 -21.34 -2.53
C PHE A 73 -3.70 -20.46 -2.80
N GLU A 74 -4.89 -21.06 -2.74
CA GLU A 74 -6.19 -20.40 -2.90
C GLU A 74 -6.37 -19.26 -1.91
N TYR A 75 -5.90 -19.41 -0.66
CA TYR A 75 -5.93 -18.33 0.33
C TYR A 75 -5.12 -17.11 -0.13
N TYR A 76 -3.89 -17.31 -0.58
CA TYR A 76 -3.06 -16.20 -1.04
C TYR A 76 -3.57 -15.61 -2.36
N GLN A 77 -4.14 -16.43 -3.24
CA GLN A 77 -4.74 -15.95 -4.49
C GLN A 77 -5.82 -14.89 -4.23
N THR A 78 -6.67 -15.08 -3.22
CA THR A 78 -7.71 -14.09 -2.85
C THR A 78 -7.14 -12.72 -2.43
N LEU A 79 -5.91 -12.66 -1.94
CA LEU A 79 -5.25 -11.40 -1.54
C LEU A 79 -4.72 -10.60 -2.74
N PHE A 80 -4.66 -11.23 -3.92
CA PHE A 80 -4.24 -10.62 -5.19
C PHE A 80 -5.39 -10.49 -6.20
N ASP A 81 -6.50 -11.17 -5.96
CA ASP A 81 -7.71 -11.12 -6.80
C ASP A 81 -8.56 -9.88 -6.49
N ILE A 82 -8.10 -8.72 -6.93
CA ILE A 82 -8.77 -7.43 -6.72
C ILE A 82 -8.90 -6.62 -8.01
N ASP A 83 -10.00 -5.89 -8.14
CA ASP A 83 -10.20 -5.01 -9.29
C ASP A 83 -9.38 -3.71 -9.17
N THR A 84 -9.00 -3.17 -10.32
CA THR A 84 -8.34 -1.85 -10.42
C THR A 84 -9.15 -0.74 -9.75
N LYS A 85 -10.49 -0.78 -9.84
CA LYS A 85 -11.38 0.20 -9.20
C LYS A 85 -11.25 0.16 -7.67
N GLN A 86 -11.09 -1.05 -7.10
CA GLN A 86 -10.93 -1.22 -5.66
C GLN A 86 -9.59 -0.62 -5.20
N VAL A 87 -8.51 -0.88 -5.92
CA VAL A 87 -7.18 -0.29 -5.64
C VAL A 87 -7.23 1.23 -5.71
N LEU A 88 -7.85 1.80 -6.75
CA LEU A 88 -7.94 3.25 -6.92
C LEU A 88 -8.76 3.91 -5.81
N ASN A 89 -9.87 3.29 -5.39
CA ASN A 89 -10.67 3.79 -4.27
C ASN A 89 -9.87 3.77 -2.96
N ARG A 90 -9.06 2.73 -2.72
CA ARG A 90 -8.18 2.63 -1.54
C ARG A 90 -7.11 3.72 -1.57
N ILE A 91 -6.46 3.94 -2.72
CA ILE A 91 -5.49 5.02 -2.93
C ILE A 91 -6.12 6.39 -2.65
N MET A 92 -7.28 6.68 -3.22
CA MET A 92 -7.98 7.96 -3.00
C MET A 92 -8.37 8.15 -1.53
N GLY A 93 -8.81 7.09 -0.87
CA GLY A 93 -9.07 7.08 0.57
C GLY A 93 -7.82 7.33 1.42
N SER A 94 -6.65 6.88 0.96
CA SER A 94 -5.35 7.15 1.60
C SER A 94 -4.76 8.52 1.26
N LEU A 95 -5.29 9.25 0.27
CA LEU A 95 -4.87 10.62 -0.02
C LEU A 95 -5.70 11.67 0.72
N LEU A 96 -6.96 11.34 1.04
CA LEU A 96 -7.90 12.26 1.68
C LEU A 96 -8.35 11.70 3.05
N PRO A 97 -7.55 11.90 4.11
CA PRO A 97 -7.91 11.52 5.47
C PRO A 97 -9.05 12.40 6.00
N LEU A 98 -10.31 12.05 5.69
CA LEU A 98 -11.48 12.76 6.19
C LEU A 98 -11.89 12.25 7.59
N PRO A 99 -11.87 13.11 8.63
CA PRO A 99 -12.30 12.71 9.98
C PRO A 99 -13.81 12.39 9.98
N GLY A 100 -14.16 11.19 10.46
CA GLY A 100 -15.56 10.74 10.59
C GLY A 100 -16.09 9.88 9.44
N LYS A 101 -15.43 9.89 8.28
CA LYS A 101 -15.70 8.96 7.17
C LYS A 101 -14.44 8.13 6.94
N ASN A 102 -14.11 7.26 7.89
CA ASN A 102 -12.96 6.36 7.77
C ASN A 102 -13.20 5.35 6.63
N PHE A 103 -13.06 5.77 5.37
CA PHE A 103 -13.19 4.92 4.18
C PHE A 103 -12.26 3.72 4.28
N VAL A 104 -11.07 3.93 4.85
CA VAL A 104 -10.10 2.89 5.18
C VAL A 104 -10.71 1.82 6.10
N ARG A 105 -11.48 2.23 7.12
CA ARG A 105 -12.15 1.32 8.06
C ARG A 105 -13.28 0.51 7.42
N HIS A 106 -14.04 1.10 6.50
CA HIS A 106 -15.18 0.42 5.87
C HIS A 106 -14.78 -0.48 4.69
N HIS A 107 -13.74 -0.12 3.93
CA HIS A 107 -13.35 -0.87 2.73
C HIS A 107 -12.15 -1.81 2.96
N LEU A 108 -11.17 -1.49 3.81
CA LEU A 108 -10.03 -2.40 4.06
C LEU A 108 -10.34 -3.50 5.07
N ARG A 109 -11.29 -3.28 5.98
CA ARG A 109 -11.58 -4.23 7.06
C ARG A 109 -12.38 -5.46 6.61
N ASN A 110 -13.03 -5.38 5.44
CA ASN A 110 -13.83 -6.51 4.94
C ASN A 110 -13.09 -7.35 3.89
N THR A 111 -12.08 -6.80 3.20
CA THR A 111 -11.23 -7.53 2.24
C THR A 111 -9.80 -6.94 2.16
N PRO A 112 -8.89 -7.28 3.10
CA PRO A 112 -7.51 -6.82 3.00
C PRO A 112 -6.81 -7.40 1.76
N ASP A 113 -5.96 -6.60 1.11
CA ASP A 113 -5.21 -7.03 -0.08
C ASP A 113 -3.70 -6.83 0.08
N LEU A 114 -2.92 -7.63 -0.64
CA LEU A 114 -1.46 -7.48 -0.73
C LEU A 114 -1.01 -6.93 -2.09
N TYR A 115 -1.87 -7.02 -3.12
CA TYR A 115 -1.55 -6.53 -4.47
C TYR A 115 -1.19 -5.03 -4.47
N GLY A 116 -2.06 -4.17 -3.94
CA GLY A 116 -1.82 -2.73 -3.91
C GLY A 116 -0.56 -2.35 -3.14
N PRO A 117 -0.42 -2.73 -1.85
CA PRO A 117 0.77 -2.48 -1.05
C PRO A 117 2.09 -2.91 -1.73
N PHE A 118 2.11 -4.11 -2.32
CA PHE A 118 3.27 -4.64 -3.01
C PHE A 118 3.68 -3.75 -4.19
N TRP A 119 2.73 -3.44 -5.09
CA TRP A 119 3.02 -2.62 -6.28
C TRP A 119 3.32 -1.17 -5.93
N ILE A 120 2.68 -0.59 -4.91
CA ILE A 120 3.00 0.75 -4.40
C ILE A 120 4.44 0.80 -3.89
N CYS A 121 4.88 -0.20 -3.11
CA CYS A 121 6.27 -0.26 -2.65
C CYS A 121 7.25 -0.42 -3.82
N ALA A 122 6.99 -1.34 -4.75
CA ALA A 122 7.86 -1.58 -5.89
C ALA A 122 8.03 -0.33 -6.78
N THR A 123 6.92 0.33 -7.10
CA THR A 123 6.93 1.58 -7.89
C THR A 123 7.61 2.72 -7.15
N LEU A 124 7.41 2.84 -5.84
CA LEU A 124 8.10 3.84 -5.04
C LEU A 124 9.61 3.63 -5.00
N VAL A 125 10.08 2.39 -4.84
CA VAL A 125 11.51 2.03 -4.87
C VAL A 125 12.14 2.48 -6.19
N PHE A 126 11.51 2.11 -7.30
CA PHE A 126 11.98 2.49 -8.62
C PHE A 126 11.97 4.02 -8.80
N THR A 127 10.87 4.68 -8.42
CA THR A 127 10.71 6.14 -8.56
C THR A 127 11.75 6.90 -7.73
N VAL A 128 11.96 6.53 -6.46
CA VAL A 128 12.97 7.18 -5.61
C VAL A 128 14.37 7.01 -6.19
N ALA A 129 14.74 5.79 -6.61
CA ALA A 129 16.06 5.53 -7.18
C ALA A 129 16.25 6.26 -8.51
N PHE A 130 15.26 6.25 -9.40
CA PHE A 130 15.29 6.94 -10.68
C PHE A 130 15.36 8.45 -10.50
N SER A 131 14.45 9.03 -9.71
CA SER A 131 14.40 10.45 -9.40
C SER A 131 15.69 10.94 -8.73
N SER A 132 16.30 10.15 -7.85
CA SER A 132 17.60 10.49 -7.25
C SER A 132 18.71 10.65 -8.28
N ASN A 133 18.75 9.76 -9.28
CA ASN A 133 19.75 9.83 -10.34
C ASN A 133 19.49 11.03 -11.26
N LEU A 134 18.23 11.28 -11.60
CA LEU A 134 17.83 12.41 -12.44
C LEU A 134 18.08 13.76 -11.74
N HIS A 135 17.77 13.86 -10.46
CA HIS A 135 18.06 15.05 -9.64
C HIS A 135 19.56 15.39 -9.62
N ARG A 136 20.43 14.37 -9.51
CA ARG A 136 21.89 14.57 -9.57
C ARG A 136 22.36 15.03 -10.95
N LEU A 137 21.76 14.50 -12.01
CA LEU A 137 22.07 14.92 -13.38
C LEU A 137 21.74 16.41 -13.57
N PHE A 138 20.54 16.85 -13.15
CA PHE A 138 20.14 18.26 -13.28
C PHE A 138 21.01 19.20 -12.45
N GLN A 139 21.46 18.79 -11.28
CA GLN A 139 22.38 19.60 -10.47
C GLN A 139 23.79 19.71 -11.06
N ARG A 140 24.21 18.73 -11.88
CA ARG A 140 25.61 18.60 -12.34
C ARG A 140 25.79 18.84 -13.84
N SER A 141 24.74 19.28 -14.54
CA SER A 141 24.75 19.59 -15.98
C SER A 141 25.80 20.62 -16.44
N ASN A 142 26.52 21.29 -15.51
CA ASN A 142 27.53 22.31 -15.81
C ASN A 142 28.99 21.87 -15.62
N SER A 143 29.26 20.60 -15.28
CA SER A 143 30.64 20.11 -15.12
C SER A 143 30.93 18.87 -15.97
N THR A 144 32.09 18.87 -16.63
CA THR A 144 32.62 17.76 -17.44
C THR A 144 32.82 16.52 -16.56
N PHE A 145 31.82 15.63 -16.52
CA PHE A 145 31.81 14.48 -15.62
C PHE A 145 31.44 13.17 -16.33
N HIS A 146 32.22 12.12 -16.08
CA HIS A 146 31.90 10.75 -16.46
C HIS A 146 30.84 10.18 -15.50
N TYR A 147 29.61 10.05 -15.98
CA TYR A 147 28.49 9.52 -15.19
C TYR A 147 28.65 8.01 -14.92
N HIS A 148 28.71 7.64 -13.64
CA HIS A 148 28.59 6.25 -13.19
C HIS A 148 27.24 6.06 -12.45
N PRO A 149 26.27 5.33 -13.03
CA PRO A 149 25.01 5.03 -12.36
C PRO A 149 25.24 4.21 -11.07
N GLU A 150 24.76 4.72 -9.93
CA GLU A 150 24.84 4.01 -8.65
C GLU A 150 23.65 3.06 -8.48
N PHE A 151 23.76 1.84 -9.02
CA PHE A 151 22.71 0.81 -8.93
C PHE A 151 22.38 0.41 -7.47
N ASN A 152 23.32 0.59 -6.54
CA ASN A 152 23.13 0.32 -5.11
C ASN A 152 21.97 1.12 -4.49
N LYS A 153 21.56 2.25 -5.09
CA LYS A 153 20.41 3.04 -4.63
C LYS A 153 19.10 2.26 -4.69
N VAL A 154 18.92 1.41 -5.70
CA VAL A 154 17.70 0.60 -5.84
C VAL A 154 17.60 -0.37 -4.67
N THR A 155 18.70 -1.06 -4.33
CA THR A 155 18.76 -1.99 -3.21
C THR A 155 18.50 -1.30 -1.88
N ILE A 156 19.10 -0.14 -1.65
CA ILE A 156 18.91 0.62 -0.39
C ILE A 156 17.47 1.15 -0.29
N ALA A 157 16.91 1.64 -1.38
CA ALA A 157 15.51 2.05 -1.44
C ALA A 157 14.58 0.87 -1.16
N ALA A 158 14.86 -0.30 -1.75
CA ALA A 158 14.09 -1.53 -1.53
C ALA A 158 14.10 -1.94 -0.06
N ILE A 159 15.29 -2.02 0.56
CA ILE A 159 15.42 -2.37 1.97
C ILE A 159 14.67 -1.37 2.86
N ALA A 160 14.82 -0.07 2.61
CA ALA A 160 14.17 0.96 3.40
C ALA A 160 12.63 0.92 3.27
N ILE A 161 12.10 0.89 2.05
CA ILE A 161 10.67 0.97 1.77
C ILE A 161 9.96 -0.33 2.14
N PHE A 162 10.45 -1.49 1.68
CA PHE A 162 9.84 -2.77 2.05
C PHE A 162 10.05 -3.08 3.53
N GLY A 163 11.23 -2.80 4.08
CA GLY A 163 11.47 -2.95 5.52
C GLY A 163 10.47 -2.14 6.34
N TYR A 164 10.25 -0.87 5.95
CA TYR A 164 9.23 -0.03 6.58
C TYR A 164 7.81 -0.61 6.40
N ALA A 165 7.41 -0.94 5.18
CA ALA A 165 6.04 -1.37 4.87
C ALA A 165 5.65 -2.73 5.45
N TRP A 166 6.62 -3.57 5.84
CA TRP A 166 6.37 -4.90 6.39
C TRP A 166 6.70 -5.00 7.88
N LEU A 167 7.87 -4.52 8.32
CA LEU A 167 8.32 -4.70 9.70
C LEU A 167 7.58 -3.77 10.68
N VAL A 168 7.29 -2.53 10.28
CA VAL A 168 6.59 -1.58 11.14
C VAL A 168 5.16 -2.04 11.43
N PRO A 169 4.30 -2.36 10.44
CA PRO A 169 2.96 -2.87 10.71
C PRO A 169 2.96 -4.22 11.43
N LEU A 170 3.98 -5.08 11.21
CA LEU A 170 4.16 -6.32 11.97
C LEU A 170 4.41 -6.03 13.46
N GLY A 171 5.34 -5.12 13.77
CA GLY A 171 5.63 -4.71 15.13
C GLY A 171 4.44 -4.04 15.82
N LEU A 172 3.74 -3.15 15.11
CA LEU A 172 2.52 -2.51 15.60
C LEU A 172 1.43 -3.55 15.87
N TRP A 173 1.18 -4.47 14.94
CA TRP A 173 0.21 -5.54 15.12
C TRP A 173 0.56 -6.42 16.32
N GLY A 174 1.82 -6.82 16.46
CA GLY A 174 2.29 -7.60 17.60
C GLY A 174 2.09 -6.87 18.93
N PHE A 175 2.38 -5.58 18.98
CA PHE A 175 2.12 -4.73 20.15
C PHE A 175 0.62 -4.65 20.49
N LEU A 176 -0.24 -4.42 19.50
CA LEU A 176 -1.70 -4.38 19.69
C LEU A 176 -2.25 -5.73 20.15
N GLN A 177 -1.75 -6.84 19.60
CA GLN A 177 -2.16 -8.20 19.98
C GLN A 177 -1.73 -8.55 21.40
N TRP A 178 -0.52 -8.14 21.81
CA TRP A 178 -0.05 -8.28 23.18
C TRP A 178 -0.94 -7.51 24.18
N ARG A 179 -1.35 -6.28 23.83
CA ARG A 179 -2.25 -5.48 24.68
C ARG A 179 -3.70 -5.96 24.71
N LYS A 180 -4.19 -6.57 23.62
CA LYS A 180 -5.51 -7.21 23.59
C LYS A 180 -5.67 -8.26 24.70
N GLY A 181 -4.61 -9.01 25.02
CA GLY A 181 -4.61 -9.96 26.12
C GLY A 181 -4.78 -9.32 27.51
N SER A 182 -4.51 -8.02 27.65
CA SER A 182 -4.65 -7.26 28.90
C SER A 182 -5.90 -6.36 28.95
N SER A 183 -6.60 -6.11 27.85
CA SER A 183 -7.75 -5.20 27.79
C SER A 183 -8.74 -5.61 26.69
N MET A 184 -9.98 -5.94 27.06
CA MET A 184 -11.05 -6.40 26.16
C MET A 184 -11.59 -5.34 25.17
N ALA A 185 -11.15 -4.08 25.28
CA ALA A 185 -11.70 -2.96 24.50
C ALA A 185 -10.98 -2.67 23.16
N VAL A 186 -9.93 -3.43 22.81
CA VAL A 186 -9.12 -3.15 21.61
C VAL A 186 -9.78 -3.73 20.35
N SER A 187 -10.13 -2.86 19.41
CA SER A 187 -10.59 -3.25 18.07
C SER A 187 -9.54 -4.15 17.40
N SER A 188 -9.94 -5.37 17.02
CA SER A 188 -9.04 -6.33 16.38
C SER A 188 -8.78 -5.93 14.92
N TYR A 189 -7.53 -5.59 14.61
CA TYR A 189 -7.01 -5.52 13.25
C TYR A 189 -6.22 -6.79 12.93
N THR A 190 -6.37 -7.32 11.72
CA THR A 190 -5.51 -8.40 11.23
C THR A 190 -4.16 -7.83 10.81
N LEU A 191 -3.12 -8.67 10.79
CA LEU A 191 -1.81 -8.28 10.27
C LEU A 191 -1.89 -7.82 8.82
N LEU A 192 -2.71 -8.49 8.00
CA LEU A 192 -2.90 -8.11 6.60
C LEU A 192 -3.55 -6.74 6.48
N GLU A 193 -4.53 -6.42 7.32
CA GLU A 193 -5.10 -5.07 7.39
C GLU A 193 -4.05 -4.02 7.75
N THR A 194 -3.17 -4.29 8.73
CA THR A 194 -2.13 -3.31 9.10
C THR A 194 -1.11 -3.11 7.99
N ILE A 195 -0.62 -4.19 7.36
CA ILE A 195 0.30 -4.09 6.20
C ILE A 195 -0.37 -3.34 5.05
N CYS A 196 -1.63 -3.66 4.78
CA CYS A 196 -2.41 -3.04 3.72
C CYS A 196 -2.50 -1.52 3.92
N VAL A 197 -2.96 -1.08 5.09
CA VAL A 197 -3.06 0.34 5.46
C VAL A 197 -1.70 1.05 5.31
N TYR A 198 -0.62 0.44 5.82
CA TYR A 198 0.72 1.02 5.71
C TYR A 198 1.18 1.15 4.26
N GLY A 199 1.00 0.11 3.44
CA GLY A 199 1.37 0.14 2.03
C GLY A 199 0.62 1.21 1.24
N TYR A 200 -0.70 1.31 1.39
CA TYR A 200 -1.48 2.35 0.71
C TYR A 200 -1.12 3.77 1.17
N SER A 201 -0.76 3.95 2.45
CA SER A 201 -0.30 5.25 2.95
C SER A 201 0.96 5.75 2.26
N LEU A 202 1.79 4.86 1.70
CA LEU A 202 3.03 5.25 1.00
C LEU A 202 2.79 5.77 -0.42
N PHE A 203 1.60 5.60 -1.00
CA PHE A 203 1.31 6.01 -2.37
C PHE A 203 1.64 7.48 -2.63
N VAL A 204 1.36 8.38 -1.67
CA VAL A 204 1.64 9.81 -1.79
C VAL A 204 3.13 10.13 -2.05
N TYR A 205 4.04 9.24 -1.63
CA TYR A 205 5.47 9.43 -1.89
C TYR A 205 5.86 9.21 -3.35
N ILE A 206 5.09 8.45 -4.14
CA ILE A 206 5.39 8.21 -5.55
C ILE A 206 5.38 9.51 -6.36
N PRO A 207 4.26 10.26 -6.46
CA PRO A 207 4.24 11.53 -7.20
C PRO A 207 5.17 12.56 -6.54
N THR A 208 5.30 12.54 -5.21
CA THR A 208 6.18 13.45 -4.48
C THR A 208 7.65 13.23 -4.83
N ALA A 209 8.12 11.97 -4.90
CA ALA A 209 9.49 11.64 -5.26
C ALA A 209 9.80 11.98 -6.72
N PHE A 210 8.82 11.88 -7.61
CA PHE A 210 8.96 12.34 -9.00
C PHE A 210 9.07 13.87 -9.09
N LEU A 211 8.24 14.61 -8.36
CA LEU A 211 8.29 16.08 -8.30
C LEU A 211 9.57 16.60 -7.62
N ALA A 212 10.12 15.86 -6.66
CA ALA A 212 11.37 16.19 -5.96
C ALA A 212 12.63 16.11 -6.84
N VAL A 213 12.50 15.73 -8.12
CA VAL A 213 13.59 15.80 -9.10
C VAL A 213 14.06 17.24 -9.34
N ALA A 214 13.16 18.22 -9.19
CA ALA A 214 13.45 19.62 -9.44
C ALA A 214 14.71 20.09 -8.67
N PRO A 215 15.56 20.96 -9.27
CA PRO A 215 16.83 21.38 -8.67
C PRO A 215 16.67 22.34 -7.48
N TYR A 216 15.43 22.63 -7.06
CA TYR A 216 15.13 23.53 -5.96
C TYR A 216 15.06 22.78 -4.63
N GLU A 217 16.08 22.95 -3.78
CA GLU A 217 16.18 22.23 -2.50
C GLU A 217 14.99 22.45 -1.56
N TRP A 218 14.50 23.70 -1.47
CA TRP A 218 13.35 24.04 -0.63
C TRP A 218 12.07 23.32 -1.07
N LEU A 219 11.90 23.13 -2.38
CA LEU A 219 10.72 22.46 -2.93
C LEU A 219 10.70 20.98 -2.54
N GLY A 220 11.86 20.31 -2.60
CA GLY A 220 11.99 18.93 -2.13
C GLY A 220 11.63 18.76 -0.65
N TRP A 221 12.06 19.69 0.21
CA TRP A 221 11.69 19.67 1.63
C TRP A 221 10.19 19.86 1.86
N ILE A 222 9.57 20.82 1.17
CA ILE A 222 8.12 21.07 1.29
C ILE A 222 7.33 19.85 0.81
N LEU A 223 7.67 19.32 -0.37
CA LEU A 223 6.99 18.16 -0.97
C LEU A 223 7.09 16.92 -0.06
N LEU A 224 8.29 16.58 0.43
CA LEU A 224 8.46 15.43 1.31
C LEU A 224 7.78 15.62 2.67
N SER A 225 7.80 16.84 3.22
CA SER A 225 7.09 17.15 4.47
C SER A 225 5.57 17.02 4.29
N PHE A 226 5.04 17.48 3.16
CA PHE A 226 3.63 17.33 2.82
C PHE A 226 3.24 15.85 2.71
N ALA A 227 4.03 15.04 2.00
CA ALA A 227 3.81 13.59 1.90
C ALA A 227 3.82 12.91 3.27
N MET A 228 4.76 13.29 4.16
CA MET A 228 4.83 12.78 5.52
C MET A 228 3.60 13.12 6.35
N ILE A 229 3.08 14.35 6.24
CA ILE A 229 1.87 14.78 6.95
C ILE A 229 0.65 14.02 6.45
N VAL A 230 0.43 13.95 5.13
CA VAL A 230 -0.73 13.25 4.56
C VAL A 230 -0.70 11.77 4.92
N SER A 231 0.42 11.10 4.67
CA SER A 231 0.61 9.69 4.94
C SER A 231 0.49 9.37 6.44
N GLY A 232 1.14 10.17 7.30
CA GLY A 232 1.08 10.02 8.74
C GLY A 232 -0.32 10.24 9.30
N SER A 233 -1.05 11.23 8.78
CA SER A 233 -2.44 11.51 9.18
C SER A 233 -3.36 10.32 8.89
N VAL A 234 -3.20 9.65 7.75
CA VAL A 234 -3.98 8.46 7.38
C VAL A 234 -3.77 7.33 8.40
N LEU A 235 -2.52 7.08 8.78
CA LEU A 235 -2.19 6.06 9.78
C LEU A 235 -2.76 6.43 11.15
N LEU A 236 -2.56 7.67 11.58
CA LEU A 236 -3.06 8.15 12.87
C LEU A 236 -4.58 8.04 12.94
N LEU A 237 -5.32 8.54 11.96
CA LEU A 237 -6.79 8.42 11.94
C LEU A 237 -7.27 6.96 11.89
N THR A 238 -6.55 6.09 11.19
CA THR A 238 -6.91 4.67 11.08
C THR A 238 -6.73 3.92 12.40
N PHE A 239 -5.63 4.15 13.11
CA PHE A 239 -5.33 3.46 14.36
C PHE A 239 -5.88 4.17 15.60
N TRP A 240 -6.22 5.47 15.50
CA TRP A 240 -6.76 6.26 16.61
C TRP A 240 -7.94 5.60 17.33
N PRO A 241 -8.96 5.03 16.66
CA PRO A 241 -10.06 4.37 17.33
C PRO A 241 -9.66 3.16 18.18
N SER A 242 -8.58 2.46 17.80
CA SER A 242 -8.09 1.29 18.54
C SER A 242 -7.23 1.67 19.73
N VAL A 243 -6.57 2.81 19.62
CA VAL A 243 -5.59 3.28 20.59
C VAL A 243 -6.25 4.17 21.65
N ARG A 244 -7.27 4.97 21.29
CA ARG A 244 -7.98 5.89 22.20
C ARG A 244 -8.71 5.20 23.35
N GLY A 245 -9.02 3.91 23.20
CA GLY A 245 -9.70 3.10 24.21
C GLY A 245 -8.76 2.37 25.18
N ASP A 246 -7.45 2.38 24.93
CA ASP A 246 -6.42 1.86 25.84
C ASP A 246 -5.93 2.97 26.79
N THR A 247 -4.92 2.66 27.60
CA THR A 247 -4.23 3.59 28.48
C THR A 247 -3.60 4.77 27.73
N ARG A 248 -3.57 5.94 28.37
CA ARG A 248 -2.94 7.16 27.82
C ARG A 248 -1.48 6.94 27.42
N LEU A 249 -0.75 6.12 28.16
CA LEU A 249 0.65 5.77 27.86
C LEU A 249 0.75 4.96 26.57
N ALA A 250 -0.01 3.86 26.43
CA ALA A 250 -0.01 3.06 25.21
C ALA A 250 -0.42 3.91 24.00
N ALA A 251 -1.36 4.83 24.19
CA ALA A 251 -1.77 5.76 23.15
C ALA A 251 -0.70 6.72 22.71
N LEU A 252 -0.05 7.37 23.68
CA LEU A 252 1.06 8.28 23.40
C LEU A 252 2.23 7.55 22.74
N LEU A 253 2.58 6.35 23.22
CA LEU A 253 3.65 5.52 22.66
C LEU A 253 3.36 5.15 21.21
N THR A 254 2.14 4.70 20.91
CA THR A 254 1.76 4.29 19.55
C THR A 254 1.80 5.47 18.58
N VAL A 255 1.21 6.61 18.96
CA VAL A 255 1.21 7.82 18.14
C VAL A 255 2.62 8.34 17.90
N THR A 256 3.42 8.42 18.96
CA THR A 256 4.82 8.90 18.87
C THR A 256 5.64 7.97 17.98
N CYS A 257 5.50 6.66 18.15
CA CYS A 257 6.19 5.67 17.32
C CYS A 257 5.86 5.82 15.83
N ILE A 258 4.57 5.93 15.48
CA ILE A 258 4.12 6.14 14.09
C ILE A 258 4.76 7.40 13.50
N ILE A 259 4.68 8.53 14.21
CA ILE A 259 5.23 9.82 13.76
C ILE A 259 6.75 9.72 13.57
N THR A 260 7.46 9.16 14.55
CA THR A 260 8.93 9.06 14.51
C THR A 260 9.39 8.16 13.36
N LEU A 261 8.76 7.00 13.14
CA LEU A 261 9.13 6.10 12.05
C LEU A 261 8.81 6.69 10.67
N HIS A 262 7.69 7.40 10.52
CA HIS A 262 7.35 8.13 9.28
C HIS A 262 8.35 9.24 8.99
N ALA A 263 8.70 10.02 10.02
CA ALA A 263 9.70 11.07 9.91
C ALA A 263 11.06 10.47 9.55
N LEU A 264 11.46 9.34 10.16
CA LEU A 264 12.71 8.66 9.85
C LEU A 264 12.77 8.18 8.40
N LEU A 265 11.69 7.57 7.90
CA LEU A 265 11.61 7.16 6.49
C LEU A 265 11.76 8.37 5.55
N THR A 266 11.04 9.46 5.83
CA THR A 266 11.04 10.67 5.01
C THR A 266 12.40 11.36 5.02
N LEU A 267 12.97 11.56 6.21
CA LEU A 267 14.27 12.18 6.39
C LEU A 267 15.37 11.32 5.78
N GLY A 268 15.32 10.00 5.99
CA GLY A 268 16.21 9.05 5.33
C GLY A 268 16.14 9.17 3.81
N CYS A 269 14.93 9.25 3.26
CA CYS A 269 14.74 9.45 1.82
C CYS A 269 15.33 10.78 1.34
N LYS A 270 15.01 11.90 1.99
CA LYS A 270 15.52 13.22 1.62
C LYS A 270 17.04 13.26 1.67
N LEU A 271 17.62 12.83 2.79
CA LEU A 271 19.04 12.99 3.09
C LEU A 271 19.92 12.05 2.25
N TYR A 272 19.45 10.84 1.96
CA TYR A 272 20.22 9.85 1.20
C TYR A 272 20.07 10.02 -0.32
N PHE A 273 18.83 10.19 -0.81
CA PHE A 273 18.54 10.17 -2.25
C PHE A 273 18.56 11.56 -2.90
N PHE A 274 18.10 12.59 -2.18
CA PHE A 274 17.83 13.93 -2.74
C PHE A 274 18.65 15.04 -2.10
N SER A 275 19.73 14.73 -1.39
CA SER A 275 20.54 15.74 -0.72
C SER A 275 21.95 15.79 -1.30
N SER A 276 22.39 17.01 -1.60
CA SER A 276 23.60 17.28 -2.39
C SER A 276 24.87 17.35 -1.54
N TRP A 277 24.75 17.43 -0.21
CA TRP A 277 25.89 17.53 0.72
C TRP A 277 26.84 16.33 0.64
N ARG A 278 26.38 15.16 0.19
CA ARG A 278 27.24 13.98 0.00
C ARG A 278 28.10 14.08 -1.27
N SER A 279 27.61 14.79 -2.29
CA SER A 279 28.31 14.95 -3.56
C SER A 279 29.53 15.87 -3.41
N THR A 280 29.44 16.90 -2.57
CA THR A 280 30.59 17.79 -2.28
C THR A 280 31.69 17.09 -1.48
N ALA A 281 31.35 16.21 -0.54
CA ALA A 281 32.35 15.48 0.26
C ALA A 281 33.20 14.48 -0.57
N SER A 282 32.62 13.89 -1.62
CA SER A 282 33.33 12.92 -2.47
C SER A 282 34.31 13.59 -3.44
N ASP A 283 34.02 14.81 -3.90
CA ASP A 283 34.94 15.60 -4.75
C ASP A 283 36.19 16.08 -3.99
N VAL A 284 36.07 16.35 -2.68
CA VAL A 284 37.21 16.80 -1.84
C VAL A 284 38.24 15.68 -1.69
N HIS A 285 37.81 14.42 -1.64
CA HIS A 285 38.71 13.27 -1.52
C HIS A 285 39.49 12.98 -2.81
N HIS A 286 38.92 13.26 -3.99
CA HIS A 286 39.62 13.10 -5.26
C HIS A 286 40.57 14.25 -5.58
N THR A 287 40.32 15.46 -5.07
CA THR A 287 41.20 16.62 -5.32
C THR A 287 42.46 16.60 -4.46
N THR A 288 42.45 15.92 -3.31
CA THR A 288 43.62 15.88 -2.39
C THR A 288 44.65 14.80 -2.78
N ALA A 289 44.32 13.88 -3.70
CA ALA A 289 45.24 12.82 -4.13
C ALA A 289 46.09 13.18 -5.37
N ALA A 290 45.93 14.37 -5.94
CA ALA A 290 46.79 14.86 -7.01
C ALA A 290 48.01 15.60 -6.43
N VAL A 291 48.90 14.86 -5.77
CA VAL A 291 50.30 15.31 -5.65
C VAL A 291 50.87 15.29 -7.06
N PRO A 292 51.35 16.42 -7.62
CA PRO A 292 51.99 16.39 -8.94
C PRO A 292 53.24 15.53 -8.84
N GLN A 293 53.24 14.36 -9.50
CA GLN A 293 54.40 13.47 -9.62
C GLN A 293 55.58 14.10 -10.39
N THR A 294 55.50 15.38 -10.77
CA THR A 294 56.51 16.08 -11.56
C THR A 294 57.79 16.41 -10.77
N VAL A 295 57.83 16.26 -9.45
CA VAL A 295 59.03 16.64 -8.66
C VAL A 295 60.00 15.47 -8.41
N MET A 296 59.58 14.20 -8.57
CA MET A 296 60.46 13.06 -8.25
C MET A 296 61.42 12.65 -9.39
N MET A 297 61.15 13.09 -10.61
CA MET A 297 62.05 12.85 -11.77
C MET A 297 63.20 13.87 -11.89
N ALA A 298 63.14 15.00 -11.18
CA ALA A 298 64.21 16.01 -11.24
C ALA A 298 65.39 15.69 -10.30
N HIS A 299 65.16 14.95 -9.22
CA HIS A 299 66.21 14.60 -8.25
C HIS A 299 67.02 13.35 -8.63
N THR A 300 66.50 12.48 -9.51
CA THR A 300 67.23 11.27 -9.92
C THR A 300 68.28 11.59 -10.99
N THR A 301 68.01 12.52 -11.90
CA THR A 301 68.93 12.89 -13.00
C THR A 301 70.13 13.71 -12.53
N LEU A 302 70.02 14.44 -11.42
CA LEU A 302 71.11 15.27 -10.90
C LEU A 302 72.13 14.47 -10.06
N VAL A 303 71.74 13.31 -9.54
CA VAL A 303 72.66 12.42 -8.79
C VAL A 303 73.48 11.53 -9.73
N THR A 304 72.95 11.16 -10.91
CA THR A 304 73.72 10.34 -11.86
C THR A 304 74.84 11.12 -12.56
N HIS A 305 74.70 12.44 -12.71
CA HIS A 305 75.73 13.26 -13.37
C HIS A 305 76.87 13.72 -12.44
N ALA A 306 76.69 13.63 -11.11
CA ALA A 306 77.69 14.04 -10.12
C ALA A 306 78.67 12.92 -9.72
N VAL A 307 78.40 11.66 -10.08
CA VAL A 307 79.27 10.52 -9.75
C VAL A 307 80.30 10.22 -10.86
N MET A 308 80.11 10.75 -12.08
CA MET A 308 80.97 10.42 -13.22
C MET A 308 82.14 11.41 -13.48
N THR A 309 82.41 12.34 -12.56
CA THR A 309 83.51 13.34 -12.69
C THR A 309 84.57 13.25 -11.58
N LYS A 310 84.73 12.08 -10.93
CA LYS A 310 85.75 11.87 -9.88
C LYS A 310 86.74 10.72 -10.12
N HIS A 311 86.99 10.35 -11.38
CA HIS A 311 88.13 9.50 -11.73
C HIS A 311 88.75 9.92 -13.07
N THR A 312 89.66 10.89 -12.98
CA THR A 312 90.89 11.05 -13.80
C THR A 312 91.82 11.96 -13.03
#